data_AF-A0A511ML37-F1
#
_entry.id   AF-A0A511ML37-F1
#
_cell.length_a   1.000
_cell.length_b   1.000
_cell.length_c   1.000
_cell.angle_alpha   90.00
_cell.angle_beta   90.00
_cell.angle_gamma   90.00
#
_symmetry.space_group_name_H-M   'P 1'
#
loop_
_entity.id
_entity.type
_entity.pdbx_description
1 polymer ?
#
loop_
_entity_poly.entity_id
_entity_poly.type
_entity_poly.pdbx_seq_one_letter_code
_entity_poly.pdbx_strand_id
1 'polypeptide(L)'
;MPQLSRRDWATMNLENVRDQLLDAAAFGKYLPPEQLEHAAGKIGEGLRVFLELTPDPVELGDIEAPGSAKGCQGQSSIREFHR
;
A
#
# COMPACT_ATOMS: atom_id res chain seq x y z
N MET A 1 -35.14 0.27 6.83
CA MET A 1 -33.74 -0.19 6.90
C MET A 1 -32.89 1.02 7.28
N PRO A 2 -32.01 0.94 8.29
CA PRO A 2 -31.10 2.05 8.57
C PRO A 2 -30.18 2.23 7.37
N GLN A 3 -30.02 3.47 6.91
CA GLN A 3 -29.07 3.78 5.84
C GLN A 3 -27.67 3.58 6.42
N LEU A 4 -26.91 2.64 5.86
CA LEU A 4 -25.49 2.48 6.18
C LEU A 4 -24.77 3.80 5.92
N SER A 5 -23.93 4.23 6.87
CA SER A 5 -23.06 5.37 6.60
C SER A 5 -22.13 5.03 5.43
N ARG A 6 -21.68 6.05 4.69
CA ARG A 6 -20.79 5.84 3.55
C ARG A 6 -19.52 5.08 3.96
N ARG A 7 -18.99 5.38 5.16
CA ARG A 7 -17.82 4.71 5.75
C ARG A 7 -18.08 3.24 6.07
N ASP A 8 -19.23 2.93 6.67
CA ASP A 8 -19.57 1.55 7.03
C ASP A 8 -19.80 0.71 5.77
N TRP A 9 -20.45 1.29 4.75
CA TRP A 9 -20.61 0.66 3.44
C TRP A 9 -19.25 0.35 2.79
N ALA A 10 -18.30 1.30 2.81
CA ALA A 10 -16.97 1.09 2.24
C ALA A 10 -16.18 0.01 3.01
N THR A 11 -16.27 0.03 4.34
CA THR A 11 -15.64 -0.98 5.22
C THR A 11 -16.17 -2.37 4.87
N MET A 12 -17.50 -2.53 4.85
CA MET A 12 -18.15 -3.80 4.54
C MET A 12 -17.78 -4.32 3.14
N ASN A 13 -17.66 -3.44 2.15
CA ASN A 13 -17.26 -3.84 0.80
C ASN A 13 -15.82 -4.38 0.75
N LEU A 14 -14.88 -3.70 1.41
CA LEU A 14 -13.49 -4.15 1.47
C LEU A 14 -13.35 -5.47 2.23
N GLU A 15 -14.07 -5.63 3.33
CA GLU A 15 -14.08 -6.88 4.11
C GLU A 15 -14.63 -8.05 3.29
N ASN A 16 -15.76 -7.85 2.59
CA ASN A 16 -16.34 -8.88 1.74
C ASN A 16 -15.38 -9.34 0.63
N VAL A 17 -14.69 -8.39 -0.03
CA VAL A 17 -13.73 -8.73 -1.08
C VAL A 17 -12.50 -9.42 -0.49
N ARG A 18 -11.99 -8.94 0.64
CA ARG A 18 -10.88 -9.58 1.36
C ARG A 18 -11.22 -11.04 1.66
N ASP A 19 -12.38 -11.29 2.24
CA ASP A 19 -12.77 -12.64 2.67
C ASP A 19 -12.98 -13.56 1.45
N GLN A 20 -13.57 -13.06 0.36
CA GLN A 20 -13.69 -13.81 -0.90
C GLN A 20 -12.32 -14.20 -1.48
N LEU A 21 -11.37 -13.28 -1.50
CA LEU A 21 -10.03 -13.53 -2.02
C LEU A 21 -9.23 -14.49 -1.12
N LEU A 22 -9.35 -14.34 0.20
CA LEU A 22 -8.70 -15.25 1.17
C LEU A 22 -9.25 -16.67 1.07
N ASP A 23 -10.58 -16.82 0.96
CA ASP A 23 -11.22 -18.11 0.77
C ASP A 23 -10.81 -18.77 -0.55
N ALA A 24 -10.72 -17.99 -1.64
CA ALA A 24 -10.23 -18.49 -2.91
C ALA A 24 -8.75 -18.93 -2.84
N ALA A 25 -7.89 -18.13 -2.22
CA ALA A 25 -6.47 -18.43 -2.07
C ALA A 25 -6.20 -19.63 -1.15
N ALA A 26 -6.95 -19.75 -0.04
CA ALA A 26 -6.76 -20.80 0.95
C ALA A 26 -7.19 -22.18 0.43
N PHE A 27 -8.27 -22.23 -0.37
CA PHE A 27 -8.85 -23.49 -0.85
C PHE A 27 -8.64 -23.73 -2.34
N GLY A 28 -7.86 -22.89 -3.02
CA GLY A 28 -7.61 -22.99 -4.46
C GLY A 28 -8.88 -22.82 -5.31
N LYS A 29 -9.86 -22.04 -4.84
CA LYS A 29 -11.12 -21.85 -5.58
C LYS A 29 -10.86 -20.95 -6.78
N TYR A 30 -11.38 -21.36 -7.93
CA TYR A 30 -11.35 -20.54 -9.12
C TYR A 30 -12.34 -19.38 -8.99
N LEU A 31 -11.83 -18.16 -9.06
CA LEU A 31 -12.65 -16.96 -9.26
C LEU A 31 -12.63 -16.62 -10.75
N PRO A 32 -13.80 -16.60 -11.43
CA PRO A 32 -13.85 -16.22 -12.83
C PRO A 32 -13.49 -14.73 -13.01
N PRO A 33 -12.99 -14.34 -14.19
CA PRO A 33 -12.54 -12.98 -14.46
C PRO A 33 -13.55 -11.90 -14.09
N GLU A 34 -14.84 -12.14 -14.35
CA GLU A 34 -15.91 -11.17 -14.06
C GLU A 34 -16.08 -10.94 -12.55
N GLN A 35 -15.83 -11.96 -11.72
CA GLN A 35 -15.84 -11.81 -10.27
C GLN A 35 -14.62 -11.03 -9.78
N LEU A 36 -13.46 -11.22 -10.42
CA LEU A 36 -12.26 -10.46 -10.10
C LEU A 36 -12.40 -8.98 -10.50
N GLU A 37 -12.98 -8.70 -11.67
CA GLU A 37 -13.29 -7.33 -12.10
C GLU A 37 -14.26 -6.65 -11.14
N HIS A 38 -15.32 -7.36 -10.73
CA HIS A 38 -16.27 -6.84 -9.75
C HIS A 38 -15.62 -6.59 -8.37
N ALA A 39 -14.74 -7.48 -7.93
CA ALA A 39 -13.95 -7.30 -6.71
C ALA A 39 -13.02 -6.08 -6.81
N ALA A 40 -12.33 -5.90 -7.93
CA ALA A 40 -11.48 -4.74 -8.19
C ALA A 40 -12.27 -3.43 -8.16
N GLY A 41 -13.45 -3.39 -8.77
CA GLY A 41 -14.35 -2.24 -8.73
C GLY A 41 -14.79 -1.88 -7.30
N LYS A 42 -15.14 -2.89 -6.49
CA LYS A 42 -15.48 -2.70 -5.07
C LYS A 42 -14.32 -2.16 -4.24
N ILE A 43 -13.10 -2.66 -4.49
CA ILE A 43 -11.89 -2.15 -3.83
C ILE A 43 -11.66 -0.68 -4.18
N GLY A 44 -11.68 -0.34 -5.47
CA GLY A 44 -11.46 1.04 -5.93
C GLY A 44 -12.47 2.02 -5.33
N GLU A 45 -13.75 1.64 -5.32
CA GLU A 45 -14.81 2.48 -4.76
C GLU A 45 -14.72 2.61 -3.23
N GLY A 46 -14.42 1.50 -2.53
CA GLY A 46 -14.21 1.52 -1.08
C GLY A 46 -13.05 2.45 -0.69
N LEU A 47 -11.92 2.35 -1.40
CA LEU A 47 -10.77 3.22 -1.17
C LEU A 47 -11.07 4.70 -1.50
N ARG A 48 -11.81 4.98 -2.58
CA ARG A 48 -12.24 6.34 -2.91
C ARG A 48 -13.03 6.98 -1.78
N VAL A 49 -13.98 6.24 -1.22
CA VAL A 49 -14.77 6.72 -0.06
C VAL A 49 -13.86 7.03 1.13
N PHE A 50 -12.88 6.18 1.43
CA PHE A 50 -11.96 6.44 2.54
C PHE A 50 -11.12 7.70 2.32
N LEU A 51 -10.66 7.94 1.09
CA LEU A 51 -9.94 9.17 0.73
C LEU A 51 -10.84 10.42 0.85
N GLU A 52 -12.09 10.35 0.40
CA GLU A 52 -13.05 11.46 0.54
C GLU A 52 -13.36 11.79 2.01
N LEU A 53 -13.43 10.77 2.87
CA LEU A 53 -13.74 10.91 4.29
C LEU A 53 -12.50 11.19 5.15
N THR A 54 -11.31 10.99 4.59
CA THR A 54 -10.02 11.23 5.23
C THR A 54 -9.18 12.11 4.30
N PRO A 55 -9.58 13.37 4.07
CA PRO A 55 -8.73 14.29 3.33
C PRO A 55 -7.42 14.44 4.11
N ASP A 56 -6.32 13.98 3.52
CA ASP A 56 -5.00 14.20 4.08
C ASP A 56 -4.78 15.71 4.27
N PRO A 57 -4.28 16.18 5.43
CA PRO A 57 -3.46 17.37 5.41
C PRO A 57 -2.20 17.00 4.62
N VAL A 58 -2.11 17.43 3.37
CA VAL A 58 -0.86 17.33 2.61
C VAL A 58 0.15 18.27 3.29
N GLU A 59 0.85 17.76 4.29
CA GLU A 59 2.11 18.28 4.83
C GLU A 59 3.11 17.10 4.83
N LEU A 60 3.42 16.61 3.63
CA LEU A 60 4.67 15.89 3.36
C LEU A 60 5.73 16.91 2.91
N GLY A 61 5.99 17.91 3.76
CA GLY A 61 7.24 18.64 3.79
C GLY A 61 8.07 18.11 4.96
N ASP A 62 9.34 17.83 4.71
CA ASP A 62 10.36 17.54 5.74
C ASP A 62 10.36 16.13 6.37
N ILE A 63 10.37 15.08 5.53
CA ILE A 63 11.10 13.86 5.91
C ILE A 63 12.56 14.04 5.48
N GLU A 64 13.36 14.72 6.30
CA GLU A 64 14.82 14.55 6.25
C GLU A 64 15.14 13.08 6.54
N ALA A 65 15.50 12.32 5.50
CA ALA A 65 15.97 10.95 5.67
C ALA A 65 17.29 10.96 6.47
N PRO A 66 17.36 10.32 7.66
CA PRO A 66 18.63 10.14 8.33
C PRO A 66 19.34 8.96 7.66
N GLY A 67 20.50 9.22 7.05
CA GLY A 67 21.39 8.16 6.58
C GLY A 67 21.64 8.15 5.06
N SER A 68 22.01 9.29 4.49
CA SER A 68 22.83 9.27 3.27
C SER A 68 24.24 8.81 3.66
N ALA A 69 24.48 7.51 3.57
CA ALA A 69 25.81 6.92 3.73
C ALA A 69 26.73 7.50 2.66
N LYS A 70 27.53 8.51 3.02
CA LYS A 70 28.66 8.96 2.20
C LYS A 70 29.62 7.78 2.06
N GLY A 71 29.77 7.32 0.83
CA GLY A 71 30.63 6.20 0.47
C GLY A 71 32.03 6.32 1.04
N CYS A 72 32.55 5.16 1.45
CA CYS A 72 33.93 4.94 1.82
C CYS A 72 34.86 5.44 0.70
N GLN A 73 35.52 6.59 0.89
CA GLN A 73 36.69 6.95 0.11
C GLN A 73 37.91 6.29 0.75
N GLY A 74 38.14 5.03 0.39
CA GLY A 74 39.45 4.41 0.56
C GLY A 74 40.41 5.00 -0.47
N GLN A 75 41.12 6.08 -0.11
CA GLN A 75 42.32 6.46 -0.87
C GLN A 75 43.50 5.66 -0.33
N SER A 76 43.82 4.60 -1.05
CA SER A 76 45.08 3.87 -0.93
C SER A 76 46.23 4.83 -1.22
N SER A 77 46.95 5.27 -0.17
CA SER A 77 48.20 6.02 -0.32
C SER A 77 49.33 5.00 -0.39
N ILE A 78 49.66 4.56 -1.61
CA ILE A 78 50.94 3.94 -1.91
C ILE A 78 51.94 5.08 -2.09
N ARG A 79 52.80 5.32 -1.09
CA ARG A 79 54.10 5.99 -1.24
C ARG A 79 55.07 5.29 -0.29
N GLU A 80 55.79 4.32 -0.84
CA GLU A 80 57.18 4.46 -1.27
C GLU A 80 58.16 4.42 -0.08
N PHE A 81 58.73 3.23 0.08
CA PHE A 81 60.02 2.98 0.69
C PHE A 81 61.06 4.00 0.19
N HIS A 82 61.68 4.74 1.11
CA HIS A 82 63.07 5.11 0.91
C HIS A 82 63.86 5.00 2.23
N ARG A 83 65.02 4.38 2.04
CA ARG A 83 66.15 4.12 2.92
C ARG A 83 66.67 5.37 3.63
#